data_AF-A0A7X4XDU6-F1
#
_entry.id   AF-A0A7X4XDU6-F1
#
_cell.length_a   1.000
_cell.length_b   1.000
_cell.length_c   1.000
_cell.angle_alpha   90.00
_cell.angle_beta   90.00
_cell.angle_gamma   90.00
#
_symmetry.space_group_name_H-M   'P 1'
#
loop_
_entity.id
_entity.type
_entity.pdbx_description
1 polymer ?
#
loop_
_entity_poly.entity_id
_entity_poly.type
_entity_poly.pdbx_seq_one_letter_code
_entity_poly.pdbx_strand_id
1 'polypeptide(L)'
;MELIMMKKISVIAAAVAASLAAGSAFAVDFNGYFRAGTGISGNGEADVSFMKNGIGRLGNENDNYYEFGFSEELKTGDQTWKVDSMIAQGNDGANGWEDGDFNVAQFNVQAKGLIASDPGA
;
A
#
# COMPACT_ATOMS: atom_id res chain seq x y z
N MET A 1 33.06 50.54 3.57
CA MET A 1 32.95 49.54 2.50
C MET A 1 32.94 48.18 3.18
N GLU A 2 31.75 47.71 3.59
CA GLU A 2 31.62 46.38 4.18
C GLU A 2 31.64 45.35 3.05
N LEU A 3 32.64 44.47 3.07
CA LEU A 3 32.74 43.35 2.15
C LEU A 3 31.72 42.30 2.62
N ILE A 4 30.63 42.12 1.89
CA ILE A 4 29.71 41.00 2.10
C ILE A 4 30.52 39.71 1.88
N MET A 5 30.92 39.04 2.96
CA MET A 5 31.55 37.73 2.88
C MET A 5 30.51 36.72 2.36
N MET A 6 30.61 36.35 1.08
CA MET A 6 29.89 35.20 0.55
C MET A 6 30.42 33.94 1.25
N LYS A 7 29.57 33.34 2.08
CA LYS A 7 29.82 32.08 2.77
C LYS A 7 30.06 31.00 1.72
N LYS A 8 31.30 30.49 1.63
CA LYS A 8 31.67 29.39 0.73
C LYS A 8 30.94 28.13 1.20
N ILE A 9 29.74 27.89 0.69
CA ILE A 9 29.04 26.64 0.93
C ILE A 9 29.80 25.56 0.16
N SER A 10 30.32 24.58 0.89
CA SER A 10 31.00 23.42 0.29
C SER A 10 30.04 22.72 -0.68
N VAL A 11 30.49 22.45 -1.90
CA VAL A 11 29.70 21.73 -2.93
C VAL A 11 29.29 20.34 -2.41
N ILE A 12 30.11 19.72 -1.55
CA ILE A 12 29.77 18.46 -0.88
C ILE A 12 28.64 18.67 0.12
N ALA A 13 28.68 19.75 0.91
CA ALA A 13 27.59 20.05 1.84
C ALA A 13 26.28 20.38 1.11
N ALA A 14 26.37 21.06 -0.04
CA ALA A 14 25.22 21.30 -0.91
C ALA A 14 24.69 19.99 -1.53
N ALA A 15 25.56 19.09 -1.97
CA ALA A 15 25.17 17.79 -2.50
C ALA A 15 24.54 16.88 -1.43
N VAL A 16 25.11 16.84 -0.22
CA VAL A 16 24.56 16.11 0.92
C VAL A 16 23.22 16.68 1.36
N ALA A 17 23.10 18.02 1.42
CA ALA A 17 21.83 18.67 1.73
C ALA A 17 20.78 18.41 0.63
N ALA A 18 21.17 18.42 -0.66
CA ALA A 18 20.28 18.11 -1.76
C ALA A 18 19.87 16.63 -1.78
N SER A 19 20.75 15.70 -1.44
CA SER A 19 20.40 14.28 -1.33
C SER A 19 19.51 13.98 -0.13
N LEU A 20 19.68 14.71 0.97
CA LEU A 20 18.82 14.61 2.16
C LEU A 20 17.48 15.32 1.96
N ALA A 21 17.44 16.39 1.18
CA ALA A 21 16.24 17.15 0.82
C ALA A 21 15.51 16.57 -0.40
N ALA A 22 16.13 15.63 -1.13
CA ALA A 22 15.46 14.75 -2.06
C ALA A 22 14.58 13.79 -1.25
N GLY A 23 13.51 14.33 -0.68
CA GLY A 23 12.40 13.53 -0.20
C GLY A 23 11.96 12.63 -1.34
N SER A 24 11.64 11.39 -1.02
CA SER A 24 11.00 10.42 -1.91
C SER A 24 9.64 10.98 -2.36
N ALA A 25 9.65 11.94 -3.27
CA ALA A 25 8.49 12.69 -3.74
C ALA A 25 7.64 11.92 -4.76
N PHE A 26 7.95 10.64 -4.95
CA PHE A 26 7.22 9.66 -5.76
C PHE A 26 7.10 8.33 -4.99
N ALA A 27 6.96 8.40 -3.67
CA ALA A 27 6.67 7.21 -2.90
C ALA A 27 5.20 6.84 -3.14
N VAL A 28 4.97 5.85 -4.01
CA VAL A 28 3.68 5.16 -4.08
C VAL A 28 3.40 4.59 -2.69
N ASP A 29 2.26 4.96 -2.12
CA ASP A 29 1.79 4.41 -0.86
C ASP A 29 1.39 2.96 -1.09
N PHE A 30 2.03 2.06 -0.35
CA PHE A 30 1.69 0.65 -0.34
C PHE A 30 0.75 0.34 0.83
N ASN A 31 -0.38 -0.29 0.52
CA ASN A 31 -1.31 -0.81 1.51
C ASN A 31 -1.82 -2.20 1.09
N GLY A 32 -2.53 -2.89 1.97
CA GLY A 32 -3.08 -4.21 1.65
C GLY A 32 -3.35 -5.08 2.86
N TYR A 33 -3.75 -6.31 2.58
CA TYR A 33 -3.99 -7.37 3.56
C TYR A 33 -3.52 -8.70 3.01
N PHE A 34 -2.86 -9.49 3.85
CA PHE A 34 -2.30 -10.78 3.47
C PHE A 34 -2.52 -11.78 4.58
N ARG A 35 -2.89 -12.99 4.19
CA ARG A 35 -2.93 -14.15 5.06
C ARG A 35 -2.54 -15.37 4.25
N ALA A 36 -1.53 -16.08 4.74
CA ALA A 36 -1.14 -17.36 4.20
C ALA A 36 -0.73 -18.27 5.34
N GLY A 37 -0.85 -19.58 5.14
CA GLY A 37 -0.52 -20.55 6.16
C GLY A 37 -0.52 -21.97 5.61
N THR A 38 -0.08 -22.89 6.46
CA THR A 38 -0.25 -24.32 6.24
C THR A 38 -0.64 -24.96 7.56
N GLY A 39 -1.45 -26.01 7.49
CA GLY A 39 -1.91 -26.75 8.65
C GLY A 39 -2.10 -28.23 8.35
N ILE A 40 -2.17 -28.99 9.43
CA ILE A 40 -2.35 -30.44 9.42
C ILE A 40 -3.59 -30.74 10.25
N SER A 41 -4.55 -31.43 9.63
CA SER A 41 -5.78 -31.85 10.30
C SER A 41 -5.64 -33.25 10.90
N GLY A 42 -6.56 -33.62 11.81
CA GLY A 42 -6.49 -34.87 12.58
C GLY A 42 -6.57 -36.16 11.75
N ASN A 43 -7.01 -36.08 10.49
CA ASN A 43 -7.00 -37.19 9.52
C ASN A 43 -5.78 -37.17 8.59
N GLY A 44 -4.83 -36.25 8.80
CA GLY A 44 -3.61 -36.11 8.00
C GLY A 44 -3.77 -35.31 6.71
N GLU A 45 -4.94 -34.68 6.50
CA GLU A 45 -5.22 -33.83 5.34
C GLU A 45 -4.75 -32.39 5.58
N ALA A 46 -4.80 -31.58 4.51
CA ALA A 46 -4.42 -30.15 4.49
C ALA A 46 -5.30 -29.26 5.41
N ASP A 47 -5.16 -27.95 5.30
CA ASP A 47 -5.93 -26.97 6.06
C ASP A 47 -7.44 -27.19 5.94
N VAL A 48 -8.14 -27.06 7.08
CA VAL A 48 -9.59 -27.22 7.17
C VAL A 48 -10.21 -25.97 7.79
N SER A 49 -11.40 -25.61 7.29
CA SER A 49 -12.21 -24.55 7.88
C SER A 49 -13.56 -25.10 8.34
N PHE A 50 -14.00 -24.71 9.53
CA PHE A 50 -15.25 -25.12 10.13
C PHE A 50 -15.95 -23.94 10.79
N MET A 51 -17.11 -23.53 10.27
CA MET A 51 -17.93 -22.46 10.83
C MET A 51 -17.16 -21.17 11.19
N LYS A 52 -16.17 -20.76 10.37
CA LYS A 52 -15.28 -19.61 10.68
C LYS A 52 -16.00 -18.29 11.00
N ASN A 53 -17.19 -18.09 10.43
CA ASN A 53 -18.05 -16.93 10.68
C ASN A 53 -18.83 -17.01 12.00
N GLY A 54 -18.91 -18.19 12.63
CA GLY A 54 -19.60 -18.42 13.89
C GLY A 54 -18.66 -18.58 15.09
N ILE A 55 -17.56 -19.34 14.93
CA ILE A 55 -16.62 -19.65 16.02
C ILE A 55 -15.30 -18.87 15.96
N GLY A 56 -15.11 -18.07 14.92
CA GLY A 56 -13.90 -17.29 14.70
C GLY A 56 -12.93 -17.92 13.71
N ARG A 57 -11.96 -17.11 13.27
CA ARG A 57 -11.05 -17.40 12.15
C ARG A 57 -9.64 -17.85 12.58
N LEU A 58 -9.27 -17.70 13.85
CA LEU A 58 -7.92 -18.05 14.32
C LEU A 58 -7.64 -19.55 14.13
N GLY A 59 -6.72 -19.89 13.22
CA GLY A 59 -6.40 -21.28 12.87
C GLY A 59 -7.54 -22.03 12.18
N ASN A 60 -8.48 -21.31 11.57
CA ASN A 60 -9.73 -21.87 11.03
C ASN A 60 -10.04 -21.35 9.60
N GLU A 61 -8.99 -21.13 8.83
CA GLU A 61 -9.04 -20.71 7.43
C GLU A 61 -8.15 -21.63 6.60
N ASN A 62 -8.54 -21.90 5.36
CA ASN A 62 -8.01 -23.00 4.55
C ASN A 62 -7.65 -22.56 3.12
N ASP A 63 -7.20 -21.31 3.02
CA ASP A 63 -6.89 -20.60 1.80
C ASP A 63 -5.78 -19.59 2.07
N ASN A 64 -5.04 -19.22 1.04
CA ASN A 64 -4.18 -18.04 1.03
C ASN A 64 -4.95 -16.89 0.40
N TYR A 65 -4.89 -15.71 1.00
CA TYR A 65 -5.56 -14.52 0.48
C TYR A 65 -4.64 -13.30 0.58
N TYR A 66 -4.66 -12.47 -0.46
CA TYR A 66 -3.76 -11.34 -0.56
C TYR A 66 -4.35 -10.19 -1.38
N GLU A 67 -4.11 -8.98 -0.90
CA GLU A 67 -4.51 -7.70 -1.50
C GLU A 67 -3.29 -6.81 -1.57
N PHE A 68 -2.93 -6.38 -2.78
CA PHE A 68 -1.87 -5.38 -3.00
C PHE A 68 -2.51 -4.07 -3.44
N GLY A 69 -2.42 -3.06 -2.58
CA GLY A 69 -2.90 -1.71 -2.81
C GLY A 69 -1.76 -0.74 -3.09
N PHE A 70 -1.97 0.10 -4.11
CA PHE A 70 -1.05 1.14 -4.52
C PHE A 70 -1.82 2.44 -4.71
N SER A 71 -1.38 3.50 -4.02
CA SER A 71 -1.96 4.82 -4.17
C SER A 71 -0.89 5.90 -4.31
N GLU A 72 -1.25 6.98 -5.01
CA GLU A 72 -0.39 8.15 -5.14
C GLU A 72 -1.24 9.42 -4.99
N GLU A 73 -0.76 10.36 -4.19
CA GLU A 73 -1.42 11.62 -3.91
C GLU A 73 -0.65 12.80 -4.52
N LEU A 74 -1.36 13.64 -5.28
CA LEU A 74 -0.86 14.88 -5.86
C LEU A 74 -1.63 16.06 -5.27
N LYS A 75 -0.91 16.97 -4.60
CA LYS A 75 -1.47 18.22 -4.10
C LYS A 75 -1.23 19.38 -5.08
N THR A 76 -2.29 20.09 -5.44
CA THR A 76 -2.27 21.25 -6.35
C THR A 76 -3.02 22.43 -5.72
N GLY A 77 -2.30 23.36 -5.09
CA GLY A 77 -2.91 24.45 -4.35
C GLY A 77 -3.74 23.92 -3.17
N ASP A 78 -5.03 24.25 -3.15
CA ASP A 78 -5.99 23.79 -2.12
C ASP A 78 -6.62 22.44 -2.44
N GLN A 79 -6.36 21.88 -3.62
CA GLN A 79 -6.90 20.58 -4.04
C GLN A 79 -5.89 19.46 -3.84
N THR A 80 -6.42 18.28 -3.51
CA THR A 80 -5.65 17.05 -3.40
C THR A 80 -6.31 15.98 -4.26
N TRP A 81 -5.53 15.35 -5.14
CA TRP A 81 -5.97 14.28 -6.03
C TRP A 81 -5.24 13.00 -5.66
N LYS A 82 -5.98 11.91 -5.46
CA LYS A 82 -5.41 10.59 -5.16
C LYS A 82 -5.89 9.58 -6.19
N VAL A 83 -4.97 8.85 -6.81
CA VAL A 83 -5.28 7.62 -7.54
C VAL A 83 -5.12 6.46 -6.57
N ASP A 84 -6.12 5.59 -6.51
CA ASP A 84 -6.16 4.46 -5.57
C ASP A 84 -6.49 3.17 -6.35
N SER A 85 -5.66 2.15 -6.17
CA SER A 85 -5.77 0.88 -6.88
C SER A 85 -5.51 -0.29 -5.97
N MET A 86 -6.22 -1.40 -6.19
CA MET A 86 -6.04 -2.63 -5.44
C MET A 86 -6.28 -3.85 -6.32
N ILE A 87 -5.31 -4.76 -6.35
CA ILE A 87 -5.49 -6.11 -6.87
C ILE A 87 -5.64 -7.09 -5.71
N ALA A 88 -6.46 -8.12 -5.90
CA ALA A 88 -6.72 -9.13 -4.88
C ALA A 88 -6.76 -10.52 -5.51
N GLN A 89 -6.28 -11.53 -4.78
CA GLN A 89 -6.38 -12.92 -5.20
C GLN A 89 -6.43 -13.83 -3.97
N GLY A 90 -7.14 -14.94 -4.13
CA GLY A 90 -7.15 -16.05 -3.20
C GLY A 90 -6.80 -17.34 -3.90
N ASN A 91 -6.09 -18.23 -3.20
CA ASN A 91 -5.76 -19.56 -3.67
C ASN A 91 -5.95 -20.57 -2.53
N ASP A 92 -6.02 -21.86 -2.87
CA ASP A 92 -6.15 -22.92 -1.87
C ASP A 92 -4.89 -23.08 -1.00
N GLY A 93 -3.72 -22.61 -1.47
CA GLY A 93 -2.46 -22.70 -0.72
C GLY A 93 -1.86 -24.11 -0.70
N ALA A 94 -2.31 -24.99 -1.60
CA ALA A 94 -1.94 -26.40 -1.59
C ALA A 94 -0.61 -26.69 -2.31
N ASN A 95 -0.17 -25.77 -3.19
CA ASN A 95 1.01 -25.95 -4.02
C ASN A 95 1.93 -24.73 -3.98
N GLY A 96 3.22 -24.94 -4.26
CA GLY A 96 4.17 -23.83 -4.40
C GLY A 96 3.90 -22.92 -5.62
N TRP A 97 3.14 -23.42 -6.60
CA TRP A 97 2.69 -22.67 -7.77
C TRP A 97 1.19 -22.88 -7.95
N GLU A 98 0.43 -21.78 -7.89
CA GLU A 98 -1.02 -21.80 -8.07
C GLU A 98 -1.43 -20.66 -8.99
N ASP A 99 -1.84 -21.00 -10.21
CA ASP A 99 -2.39 -20.05 -11.16
C ASP A 99 -3.83 -19.68 -10.80
N GLY A 100 -4.23 -18.46 -11.15
CA GLY A 100 -5.59 -17.98 -10.96
C GLY A 100 -5.77 -16.58 -11.52
N ASP A 101 -7.02 -16.22 -11.76
CA ASP A 101 -7.38 -14.85 -12.11
C ASP A 101 -7.29 -13.97 -10.86
N PHE A 102 -6.66 -12.80 -11.00
CA PHE A 102 -6.71 -11.77 -9.96
C PHE A 102 -7.89 -10.84 -10.20
N ASN A 103 -8.45 -10.31 -9.12
CA ASN A 103 -9.49 -9.29 -9.15
C ASN A 103 -8.87 -7.90 -9.09
N VAL A 104 -9.42 -6.93 -9.84
CA VAL A 104 -9.19 -5.50 -9.60
C VAL A 104 -10.25 -5.04 -8.61
N ALA A 105 -9.95 -5.15 -7.33
CA ALA A 105 -10.89 -4.89 -6.24
C ALA A 105 -11.21 -3.39 -6.10
N GLN A 106 -10.25 -2.52 -6.42
CA GLN A 106 -10.42 -1.07 -6.38
C GLN A 106 -9.66 -0.42 -7.53
N PHE A 107 -10.29 0.54 -8.19
CA PHE A 107 -9.61 1.47 -9.10
C PHE A 107 -10.41 2.76 -9.18
N ASN A 108 -9.94 3.81 -8.50
CA ASN A 108 -10.68 5.06 -8.39
C ASN A 108 -9.76 6.28 -8.26
N VAL A 109 -10.37 7.46 -8.43
CA VAL A 109 -9.73 8.75 -8.17
C VAL A 109 -10.54 9.48 -7.11
N GLN A 110 -9.86 10.02 -6.10
CA GLN A 110 -10.45 10.83 -5.04
C GLN A 110 -9.92 12.27 -5.18
N ALA A 111 -10.82 13.26 -5.16
CA ALA A 111 -10.48 14.67 -5.24
C ALA A 111 -11.04 15.41 -4.03
N LYS A 112 -10.16 15.98 -3.20
CA LYS A 112 -10.52 16.79 -2.02
C LYS A 112 -10.30 18.26 -2.31
N GLY A 113 -11.12 19.12 -1.72
CA GLY A 113 -11.03 20.58 -1.92
C GLY A 113 -11.53 21.06 -3.28
N LEU A 114 -12.21 20.20 -4.05
CA LEU A 114 -12.70 20.52 -5.40
C LEU A 114 -13.92 21.45 -5.36
N ILE A 115 -14.77 21.31 -4.35
CA ILE A 115 -16.03 22.06 -4.22
C ILE A 115 -15.79 23.27 -3.32
N ALA A 116 -15.78 24.47 -3.91
CA ALA A 116 -15.47 25.70 -3.16
C ALA A 116 -16.45 25.99 -1.99
N SER A 117 -17.72 25.62 -2.14
CA SER A 117 -18.73 25.78 -1.08
C SER A 117 -18.65 24.72 0.02
N ASP A 118 -17.88 23.65 -0.19
CA ASP A 118 -17.64 22.58 0.77
C ASP A 118 -16.22 22.01 0.62
N PRO A 119 -15.19 22.74 1.10
CA PRO A 119 -13.78 22.34 0.89
C PRO A 119 -13.38 21.02 1.58
N GLY A 120 -14.21 20.48 2.48
CA GLY A 120 -13.94 19.26 3.23
C GLY A 120 -14.55 17.98 2.62
N ALA A 121 -15.35 18.11 1.57
CA ALA A 121 -15.93 17.00 0.83
C ALA A 121 -14.87 16.11 0.16
#